data_AF-A0A7Y0ZEH8-F1
#
_entry.id   AF-A0A7Y0ZEH8-F1
#
_cell.length_a   1.000
_cell.length_b   1.000
_cell.length_c   1.000
_cell.angle_alpha   90.00
_cell.angle_beta   90.00
_cell.angle_gamma   90.00
#
_symmetry.space_group_name_H-M   'P 1'
#
loop_
_entity.id
_entity.type
_entity.pdbx_description
1 polymer ?
#
loop_
_entity_poly.entity_id
_entity_poly.type
_entity_poly.pdbx_seq_one_letter_code
_entity_poly.pdbx_strand_id
1 'polypeptide(L)'
;MSSICLIDTSVFVNMLNVPGLNQDAERVGADFLEYADNSCTFILPMATILETGNHVAQNGDGRLRRQTAQRFCDAVRAAFADEPPYRLSEFPNTREILEWLAEFPDKAGQNKSDTRIGEGTSFGDLSIIKEYERCLARFPMSELFIWSLDSDLEAYHYRPNHPIRR
;
A
#
# COMPACT_ATOMS: atom_id res chain seq x y z
N MET A 1 -5.64 12.18 16.56
CA MET A 1 -5.06 10.82 16.68
C MET A 1 -4.31 10.60 15.38
N SER A 2 -3.04 10.21 15.40
CA SER A 2 -2.30 10.02 14.14
C SER A 2 -2.71 8.69 13.52
N SER A 3 -3.09 8.71 12.25
CA SER A 3 -3.34 7.50 11.46
C SER A 3 -2.23 7.36 10.42
N ILE A 4 -1.80 6.13 10.17
CA ILE A 4 -0.79 5.78 9.18
C ILE A 4 -1.41 4.73 8.27
N CYS A 5 -1.38 4.95 6.96
CA CYS A 5 -1.82 3.93 6.01
C CYS A 5 -0.70 3.53 5.06
N LEU A 6 -0.62 2.24 4.76
CA LEU A 6 0.23 1.72 3.71
C LEU A 6 -0.62 1.59 2.45
N ILE A 7 -0.24 2.28 1.37
CA ILE A 7 -1.01 2.26 0.12
C ILE A 7 -0.67 0.98 -0.66
N ASP A 8 -1.67 0.18 -0.96
CA ASP A 8 -1.56 -0.98 -1.86
C ASP A 8 -1.62 -0.56 -3.36
N THR A 9 -1.13 -1.43 -4.25
CA THR A 9 -1.16 -1.25 -5.71
C THR A 9 -2.56 -0.92 -6.20
N SER A 10 -3.59 -1.63 -5.73
CA SER A 10 -4.98 -1.43 -6.17
C SER A 10 -5.51 -0.01 -5.93
N VAL A 11 -5.04 0.65 -4.87
CA VAL A 11 -5.37 2.05 -4.57
C VAL A 11 -4.51 2.99 -5.39
N PHE A 12 -3.20 2.73 -5.49
CA PHE A 12 -2.28 3.65 -6.15
C PHE A 12 -2.53 3.75 -7.67
N VAL A 13 -2.93 2.66 -8.33
CA VAL A 13 -3.31 2.68 -9.75
C VAL A 13 -4.55 3.57 -10.00
N ASN A 14 -5.49 3.61 -9.05
CA ASN A 14 -6.66 4.49 -9.10
C ASN A 14 -6.26 5.95 -8.88
N MET A 15 -5.44 6.25 -7.88
CA MET A 15 -4.92 7.61 -7.63
C MET A 15 -4.18 8.19 -8.85
N LEU A 16 -3.37 7.37 -9.51
CA LEU A 16 -2.60 7.79 -10.69
C LEU A 16 -3.42 7.77 -11.97
N ASN A 17 -4.69 7.34 -11.90
CA ASN A 17 -5.58 7.22 -13.04
C ASN A 17 -4.95 6.36 -14.15
N VAL A 18 -4.45 5.16 -13.79
CA VAL A 18 -3.83 4.21 -14.71
C VAL A 18 -4.93 3.67 -15.65
N PRO A 19 -4.74 3.73 -16.99
CA PRO A 19 -5.79 3.33 -17.93
C PRO A 19 -6.31 1.90 -17.68
N GLY A 20 -7.62 1.72 -17.53
CA GLY A 20 -8.21 0.39 -17.36
C GLY A 20 -8.05 -0.22 -15.97
N LEU A 21 -7.42 0.49 -15.03
CA LEU A 21 -7.23 0.10 -13.63
C LEU A 21 -7.64 1.25 -12.67
N ASN A 22 -8.57 2.10 -13.13
CA ASN A 22 -8.97 3.34 -12.49
C ASN A 22 -10.49 3.42 -12.23
N GLN A 23 -11.16 2.28 -12.10
CA GLN A 23 -12.60 2.15 -11.96
C GLN A 23 -13.14 2.83 -10.69
N ASP A 24 -12.31 2.95 -9.66
CA ASP A 24 -12.63 3.51 -8.36
C ASP A 24 -11.96 4.88 -8.13
N ALA A 25 -11.43 5.53 -9.17
CA ALA A 25 -10.64 6.75 -9.05
C ALA A 25 -11.36 7.89 -8.32
N GLU A 26 -12.67 8.04 -8.53
CA GLU A 26 -13.47 9.05 -7.82
C GLU A 26 -13.58 8.75 -6.32
N ARG A 27 -13.89 7.49 -5.96
CA ARG A 27 -13.99 7.05 -4.56
C ARG A 27 -12.65 7.15 -3.85
N VAL A 28 -11.60 6.61 -4.46
CA VAL A 28 -10.23 6.68 -3.94
C VAL A 28 -9.76 8.12 -3.79
N GLY A 29 -10.13 9.01 -4.72
CA GLY A 29 -9.83 10.44 -4.61
C GLY A 29 -10.54 11.11 -3.44
N ALA A 30 -11.80 10.78 -3.17
CA ALA A 30 -12.53 11.29 -2.01
C ALA A 30 -11.94 10.79 -0.70
N ASP A 31 -11.66 9.49 -0.60
CA ASP A 31 -11.04 8.86 0.57
C ASP A 31 -9.65 9.47 0.84
N PHE A 32 -8.85 9.74 -0.20
CA PHE A 32 -7.55 10.39 -0.07
C PHE A 32 -7.66 11.76 0.59
N LEU A 33 -8.63 12.58 0.15
CA LEU A 33 -8.85 13.91 0.72
C LEU A 33 -9.30 13.81 2.18
N GLU A 34 -10.21 12.90 2.49
CA GLU A 34 -10.66 12.67 3.87
C GLU A 34 -9.50 12.23 4.78
N TYR A 35 -8.67 11.29 4.34
CA TYR A 35 -7.51 10.84 5.10
C TYR A 35 -6.47 11.95 5.26
N ALA A 36 -6.22 12.74 4.22
CA ALA A 36 -5.30 13.87 4.28
C ALA A 36 -5.79 14.96 5.24
N ASP A 37 -7.08 15.31 5.22
CA ASP A 37 -7.71 16.28 6.13
C ASP A 37 -7.63 15.82 7.59
N ASN A 38 -7.68 14.50 7.82
CA ASN A 38 -7.47 13.89 9.13
C ASN A 38 -5.99 13.72 9.51
N SER A 39 -5.07 14.33 8.76
CA SER A 39 -3.61 14.25 8.98
C SER A 39 -3.06 12.82 8.95
N CYS A 40 -3.63 11.96 8.11
CA CYS A 40 -3.10 10.63 7.86
C CYS A 40 -1.73 10.72 7.17
N THR A 41 -0.79 9.88 7.60
CA THR A 41 0.48 9.67 6.90
C THR A 41 0.32 8.54 5.89
N PHE A 42 0.60 8.81 4.62
CA PHE A 42 0.55 7.79 3.57
C PHE A 42 1.95 7.22 3.35
N ILE A 43 2.13 5.94 3.64
CA ILE A 43 3.34 5.20 3.33
C ILE A 43 3.16 4.54 1.96
N LEU A 44 4.12 4.72 1.05
CA LEU A 44 4.21 3.97 -0.21
C LEU A 44 5.21 2.81 -0.06
N PRO A 45 4.71 1.56 0.05
CA PRO A 45 5.54 0.36 0.03
C PRO A 45 6.30 0.22 -1.29
N MET A 46 7.48 -0.39 -1.25
CA MET A 46 8.26 -0.64 -2.46
C MET A 46 7.58 -1.59 -3.44
N ALA A 47 6.83 -2.59 -2.94
CA ALA A 47 6.03 -3.47 -3.80
C ALA A 47 5.01 -2.68 -4.61
N THR A 48 4.25 -1.79 -3.95
CA THR A 48 3.29 -0.88 -4.59
C THR A 48 3.93 -0.06 -5.71
N ILE A 49 5.12 0.49 -5.47
CA ILE A 49 5.85 1.28 -6.47
C ILE A 49 6.25 0.42 -7.68
N LEU A 50 6.82 -0.77 -7.45
CA LEU A 50 7.29 -1.66 -8.52
C LEU A 50 6.13 -2.22 -9.34
N GLU A 51 5.07 -2.68 -8.69
CA GLU A 51 3.88 -3.23 -9.36
C GLU A 51 3.12 -2.15 -10.14
N THR A 52 2.94 -0.98 -9.54
CA THR A 52 2.30 0.15 -10.24
C THR A 52 3.12 0.59 -11.45
N GLY A 53 4.45 0.63 -11.35
CA GLY A 53 5.33 0.91 -12.48
C GLY A 53 5.13 -0.07 -13.65
N ASN A 54 4.96 -1.36 -13.34
CA ASN A 54 4.64 -2.37 -14.34
C ASN A 54 3.26 -2.12 -14.98
N HIS A 55 2.24 -1.84 -14.17
CA HIS A 55 0.90 -1.52 -14.67
C HIS A 55 0.90 -0.29 -15.59
N VAL A 56 1.63 0.77 -15.24
CA VAL A 56 1.81 1.95 -16.09
C VAL A 56 2.40 1.58 -17.45
N ALA A 57 3.37 0.66 -17.51
CA ALA A 57 3.99 0.24 -18.77
C ALA A 57 3.07 -0.64 -19.63
N GLN A 58 2.15 -1.36 -19.00
CA GLN A 58 1.30 -2.37 -19.65
C GLN A 58 -0.07 -1.84 -20.10
N ASN A 59 -0.51 -0.68 -19.63
CA ASN A 59 -1.89 -0.21 -19.82
C ASN A 59 -2.01 1.11 -20.60
N GLY A 60 -2.92 1.15 -21.58
CA GLY A 60 -3.18 2.31 -22.43
C GLY A 60 -2.24 2.45 -23.65
N ASP A 61 -2.46 3.49 -24.46
CA ASP A 61 -1.60 3.78 -25.60
C ASP A 61 -0.26 4.44 -25.19
N GLY A 62 0.66 4.64 -26.14
CA GLY A 62 1.97 5.24 -25.83
C GLY A 62 1.90 6.65 -25.23
N ARG A 63 0.88 7.44 -25.58
CA ARG A 63 0.67 8.79 -25.04
C ARG A 63 0.16 8.72 -23.60
N LEU A 64 -0.84 7.88 -23.34
CA LEU A 64 -1.42 7.69 -22.01
C LEU A 64 -0.41 7.08 -21.04
N ARG A 65 0.39 6.10 -21.48
CA ARG A 65 1.48 5.52 -20.68
C ARG A 65 2.50 6.57 -20.26
N ARG A 66 2.93 7.43 -21.20
CA ARG A 66 3.85 8.53 -20.88
C ARG A 66 3.28 9.51 -19.86
N GLN A 67 2.02 9.92 -20.02
CA GLN A 67 1.36 10.85 -19.10
C GLN A 67 1.19 10.23 -17.70
N THR A 68 0.82 8.96 -17.64
CA THR A 68 0.65 8.23 -16.38
C THR A 68 1.99 7.99 -15.70
N ALA A 69 3.04 7.66 -16.45
CA ALA A 69 4.40 7.55 -15.94
C ALA A 69 4.92 8.88 -15.37
N GLN A 70 4.52 10.02 -15.93
CA GLN A 70 4.86 11.32 -15.36
C GLN A 70 4.20 11.51 -13.99
N ARG A 71 2.88 11.28 -13.88
CA ARG A 71 2.17 11.34 -12.58
C ARG A 71 2.77 10.39 -11.54
N PHE A 72 3.08 9.16 -11.95
CA PHE A 72 3.78 8.17 -11.13
C PHE A 72 5.11 8.73 -10.61
N CYS A 73 5.95 9.27 -11.50
CA CYS A 73 7.24 9.85 -11.11
C CYS A 73 7.07 11.01 -10.13
N ASP A 74 6.08 11.87 -10.36
CA ASP A 74 5.84 13.05 -9.52
C ASP A 74 5.39 12.62 -8.11
N ALA A 75 4.45 11.67 -8.01
CA ALA A 75 3.98 11.13 -6.73
C ALA A 75 5.10 10.40 -5.96
N VAL A 76 5.88 9.55 -6.64
CA VAL A 76 6.98 8.83 -6.00
C VAL A 76 8.08 9.80 -5.54
N ARG A 77 8.43 10.81 -6.34
CA ARG A 77 9.40 11.84 -5.93
C ARG A 77 8.94 12.63 -4.72
N ALA A 78 7.66 13.00 -4.64
CA ALA A 78 7.10 13.68 -3.48
C ALA A 78 7.25 12.82 -2.21
N ALA A 79 6.99 11.51 -2.30
CA ALA A 79 7.21 10.58 -1.19
C ALA A 79 8.68 10.47 -0.76
N PHE A 80 9.63 10.52 -1.71
CA PHE A 80 11.07 10.56 -1.42
C PHE A 80 11.53 11.88 -0.78
N ALA A 81 10.81 12.98 -1.02
CA ALA A 81 11.12 14.30 -0.47
C ALA A 81 10.48 14.53 0.91
N ASP A 82 9.78 13.53 1.47
CA ASP A 82 8.95 13.64 2.68
C ASP A 82 7.96 14.82 2.61
N GLU A 83 7.49 15.15 1.40
CA GLU A 83 6.49 16.20 1.19
C GLU A 83 5.10 15.68 1.64
N PRO A 84 4.45 16.34 2.63
CA PRO A 84 3.15 15.90 3.10
C PRO A 84 2.12 15.80 1.96
N PRO A 85 1.24 14.77 1.96
CA PRO A 85 1.05 13.81 3.04
C PRO A 85 1.80 12.48 2.85
N TYR A 86 2.64 12.37 1.81
CA TYR A 86 3.34 11.13 1.46
C TYR A 86 4.64 10.96 2.24
N ARG A 87 4.93 9.71 2.60
CA ARG A 87 6.24 9.24 3.08
C ARG A 87 6.59 7.95 2.37
N LEU A 88 7.86 7.76 2.09
CA LEU A 88 8.33 6.48 1.60
C LEU A 88 8.42 5.46 2.76
N SER A 89 8.13 4.21 2.44
CA SER A 89 8.59 3.07 3.23
C SER A 89 10.11 3.10 3.43
N GLU A 90 10.58 2.58 4.56
CA GLU A 90 11.99 2.24 4.68
C GLU A 90 12.29 0.98 3.85
N PHE A 91 13.32 1.04 3.01
CA PHE A 91 13.76 -0.12 2.24
C PHE A 91 14.11 -1.29 3.18
N PRO A 92 13.60 -2.50 2.90
CA PRO A 92 13.98 -3.66 3.66
C PRO A 92 15.46 -3.96 3.42
N ASN A 93 16.18 -4.23 4.51
CA ASN A 93 17.56 -4.67 4.43
C ASN A 93 17.64 -6.16 4.08
N THR A 94 18.84 -6.65 3.71
CA THR A 94 19.05 -8.04 3.28
C THR A 94 18.54 -9.07 4.29
N ARG A 95 18.66 -8.80 5.60
CA ARG A 95 18.19 -9.73 6.62
C ARG A 95 16.67 -9.83 6.62
N GLU A 96 15.97 -8.70 6.54
CA GLU A 96 14.50 -8.66 6.46
C GLU A 96 14.02 -9.46 5.23
N ILE A 97 14.64 -9.26 4.06
CA ILE A 97 14.28 -10.01 2.85
C ILE A 97 14.49 -11.51 3.03
N LEU A 98 15.59 -11.93 3.67
CA LEU A 98 15.85 -13.36 3.95
C LEU A 98 14.82 -13.97 4.92
N GLU A 99 14.37 -13.21 5.92
CA GLU A 99 13.30 -13.62 6.83
C GLU A 99 11.98 -13.79 6.05
N TRP A 100 11.65 -12.85 5.16
CA TRP A 100 10.44 -12.96 4.32
C TRP A 100 10.51 -14.15 3.35
N LEU A 101 11.66 -14.39 2.75
CA LEU A 101 11.89 -15.54 1.86
C LEU A 101 11.75 -16.87 2.57
N ALA A 102 12.08 -16.95 3.86
CA ALA A 102 11.89 -18.16 4.65
C ALA A 102 10.40 -18.45 4.89
N GLU A 103 9.57 -17.42 5.06
CA GLU A 103 8.12 -17.55 5.25
C GLU A 103 7.34 -17.72 3.94
N PHE A 104 7.87 -17.22 2.83
CA PHE A 104 7.15 -17.11 1.56
C PHE A 104 6.61 -18.43 1.00
N PRO A 105 7.35 -19.56 0.98
CA PRO A 105 6.83 -20.81 0.42
C PRO A 105 5.53 -21.28 1.10
N ASP A 106 5.43 -21.11 2.42
CA ASP A 106 4.22 -21.47 3.16
C ASP A 106 3.07 -20.52 2.83
N LYS A 107 3.35 -19.21 2.77
CA LYS A 107 2.36 -18.18 2.43
C LYS A 107 1.85 -18.28 0.99
N ALA A 108 2.70 -18.66 0.05
CA ALA A 108 2.34 -18.88 -1.34
C ALA A 108 1.55 -20.18 -1.55
N GLY A 109 1.76 -21.20 -0.70
CA GLY A 109 1.07 -22.48 -0.78
C GLY A 109 -0.26 -22.55 -0.02
N GLN A 110 -0.54 -21.60 0.86
CA GLN A 110 -1.80 -21.49 1.60
C GLN A 110 -2.85 -20.73 0.80
N ASN A 111 -4.13 -20.98 1.10
CA ASN A 111 -5.21 -20.12 0.61
C ASN A 111 -5.00 -18.70 1.13
N LYS A 112 -5.08 -17.70 0.25
CA LYS A 112 -4.88 -16.28 0.59
C LYS A 112 -5.90 -15.80 1.63
N SER A 113 -7.13 -16.30 1.58
CA SER A 113 -8.15 -16.10 2.61
C SER A 113 -9.21 -17.22 2.58
N ASP A 114 -10.13 -17.21 3.55
CA ASP A 114 -11.26 -18.15 3.59
C ASP A 114 -12.12 -18.12 2.32
N THR A 115 -12.14 -16.96 1.62
CA THR A 115 -12.90 -16.74 0.40
C THR A 115 -12.06 -16.83 -0.87
N ARG A 116 -10.71 -16.79 -0.78
CA ARG A 116 -9.78 -16.99 -1.90
C ARG A 116 -8.90 -18.21 -1.72
N ILE A 117 -9.43 -19.32 -2.21
CA ILE A 117 -8.82 -20.66 -2.11
C ILE A 117 -8.01 -21.10 -3.35
N GLY A 118 -7.98 -20.27 -4.40
CA GLY A 118 -7.33 -20.59 -5.67
C GLY A 118 -5.95 -19.96 -5.87
N GLU A 119 -5.55 -19.09 -4.95
CA GLU A 119 -4.27 -18.38 -4.96
C GLU A 119 -3.74 -18.23 -3.53
N GLY A 120 -2.42 -18.15 -3.40
CA GLY A 120 -1.76 -17.83 -2.14
C GLY A 120 -1.30 -16.38 -2.09
N THR A 121 -0.65 -16.01 -0.98
CA THR A 121 -0.14 -14.64 -0.80
C THR A 121 1.02 -14.39 -1.76
N SER A 122 0.95 -13.29 -2.52
CA SER A 122 2.05 -12.89 -3.40
C SER A 122 3.26 -12.42 -2.59
N PHE A 123 4.46 -12.42 -3.16
CA PHE A 123 5.63 -11.87 -2.45
C PHE A 123 5.51 -10.36 -2.23
N GLY A 124 4.82 -9.66 -3.14
CA GLY A 124 4.46 -8.25 -3.00
C GLY A 124 3.58 -8.01 -1.79
N ASP A 125 2.44 -8.71 -1.72
CA ASP A 125 1.49 -8.67 -0.60
C ASP A 125 2.20 -9.00 0.72
N LEU A 126 3.01 -10.07 0.75
CA LEU A 126 3.78 -10.44 1.93
C LEU A 126 4.70 -9.30 2.38
N SER A 127 5.38 -8.62 1.46
CA SER A 127 6.25 -7.50 1.80
C SER A 127 5.48 -6.30 2.38
N ILE A 128 4.27 -6.01 1.87
CA ILE A 128 3.40 -4.95 2.42
C ILE A 128 2.94 -5.33 3.83
N ILE A 129 2.55 -6.59 4.04
CA ILE A 129 2.14 -7.12 5.35
C ILE A 129 3.28 -6.99 6.36
N LYS A 130 4.52 -7.35 5.97
CA LYS A 130 5.69 -7.25 6.84
C LYS A 130 6.04 -5.80 7.19
N GLU A 131 5.85 -4.90 6.25
CA GLU A 131 6.01 -3.47 6.48
C GLU A 131 4.94 -2.91 7.44
N TYR A 132 3.69 -3.36 7.29
CA TYR A 132 2.60 -3.06 8.22
C TYR A 132 2.93 -3.54 9.64
N GLU A 133 3.37 -4.78 9.80
CA GLU A 133 3.78 -5.36 11.09
C GLU A 133 4.90 -4.53 11.75
N ARG A 134 5.88 -4.09 10.94
CA ARG A 134 6.97 -3.23 11.40
C ARG A 134 6.48 -1.86 11.84
N CYS A 135 5.60 -1.24 11.08
CA CYS A 135 4.99 0.04 11.43
C CYS A 135 4.17 -0.08 12.72
N LEU A 136 3.43 -1.18 12.89
CA LEU A 136 2.65 -1.47 14.09
C LEU A 136 3.55 -1.57 15.34
N ALA A 137 4.69 -2.27 15.22
CA ALA A 137 5.66 -2.36 16.30
C ALA A 137 6.30 -1.01 16.66
N ARG A 138 6.49 -0.12 15.68
CA ARG A 138 7.11 1.20 15.86
C ARG A 138 6.12 2.26 16.36
N PHE A 139 4.86 2.19 15.96
CA PHE A 139 3.84 3.20 16.23
C PHE A 139 2.59 2.62 16.92
N PRO A 140 2.73 1.94 18.07
CA PRO A 140 1.62 1.20 18.70
C PRO A 140 0.47 2.08 19.21
N MET A 141 0.64 3.41 19.22
CA MET A 141 -0.38 4.38 19.65
C MET A 141 -1.08 5.07 18.48
N SER A 142 -0.68 4.80 17.24
CA SER A 142 -1.34 5.28 16.03
C SER A 142 -2.39 4.28 15.57
N GLU A 143 -3.39 4.72 14.82
CA GLU A 143 -4.16 3.82 13.96
C GLU A 143 -3.30 3.43 12.76
N LEU A 144 -3.27 2.15 12.40
CA LEU A 144 -2.52 1.64 11.26
C LEU A 144 -3.39 0.73 10.40
N PHE A 145 -3.36 0.92 9.10
CA PHE A 145 -4.07 0.04 8.17
C PHE A 145 -3.37 -0.07 6.82
N ILE A 146 -3.62 -1.16 6.11
CA ILE A 146 -3.30 -1.24 4.67
C ILE A 146 -4.51 -0.71 3.92
N TRP A 147 -4.32 0.37 3.16
CA TRP A 147 -5.36 0.89 2.29
C TRP A 147 -5.32 0.15 0.97
N SER A 148 -6.26 -0.78 0.80
CA SER A 148 -6.38 -1.65 -0.37
C SER A 148 -7.84 -1.80 -0.80
N LEU A 149 -8.07 -2.11 -2.08
CA LEU A 149 -9.34 -2.58 -2.61
C LEU A 149 -9.40 -4.11 -2.69
N ASP A 150 -8.31 -4.79 -2.32
CA ASP A 150 -8.25 -6.23 -2.12
C ASP A 150 -8.66 -6.56 -0.67
N SER A 151 -9.78 -7.28 -0.53
CA SER A 151 -10.33 -7.71 0.76
C SER A 151 -9.33 -8.41 1.69
N ASP A 152 -8.33 -9.10 1.13
CA ASP A 152 -7.36 -9.87 1.91
C ASP A 152 -6.35 -8.93 2.60
N LEU A 153 -6.00 -7.82 1.95
CA LEU A 153 -5.14 -6.79 2.53
C LEU A 153 -5.95 -5.78 3.36
N GLU A 154 -7.20 -5.49 2.99
CA GLU A 154 -8.10 -4.62 3.76
C GLU A 154 -8.34 -5.12 5.20
N ALA A 155 -8.24 -6.43 5.42
CA ALA A 155 -8.35 -7.03 6.76
C ALA A 155 -7.26 -6.55 7.76
N TYR A 156 -6.15 -5.98 7.27
CA TYR A 156 -5.06 -5.47 8.11
C TYR A 156 -5.38 -4.05 8.61
N HIS A 157 -6.10 -3.97 9.73
CA HIS A 157 -6.44 -2.72 10.40
C HIS A 157 -6.26 -2.83 11.91
N TYR A 158 -5.40 -1.99 12.46
CA TYR A 158 -5.17 -1.83 13.89
C TYR A 158 -5.70 -0.49 14.38
N ARG A 159 -6.54 -0.53 15.40
CA ARG A 159 -6.97 0.64 16.18
C ARG A 159 -6.49 0.48 17.61
N PRO A 160 -5.68 1.41 18.15
CA PRO A 160 -5.17 1.29 19.50
C PRO A 160 -6.33 1.44 20.49
N ASN A 161 -6.41 0.51 21.46
CA ASN A 161 -7.38 0.60 22.53
C ASN A 161 -7.04 1.78 23.44
N HIS A 162 -7.94 2.76 23.55
CA HIS A 162 -7.83 3.75 24.61
C HIS A 162 -8.24 3.13 25.95
N PRO A 163 -7.40 3.17 27.00
CA PRO A 163 -7.95 3.05 28.34
C PRO A 163 -8.91 4.22 28.53
N ILE A 164 -10.19 3.90 28.79
CA ILE A 164 -11.18 4.87 29.22
C ILE A 164 -10.57 5.62 30.41
N ARG A 165 -10.23 6.90 30.23
CA ARG A 165 -9.89 7.77 31.37
C ARG A 165 -11.13 7.82 32.26
N ARG A 166 -11.12 7.03 33.34
CA ARG A 166 -12.07 7.17 34.45
C ARG A 166 -11.72 8.41 35.26
#